data_AF-A0A7C3D1F7-F1
#
_entry.id   AF-A0A7C3D1F7-F1
#
_cell.length_a   1.000
_cell.length_b   1.000
_cell.length_c   1.000
_cell.angle_alpha   90.00
_cell.angle_beta   90.00
_cell.angle_gamma   90.00
#
_symmetry.space_group_name_H-M   'P 1'
#
loop_
_entity.id
_entity.type
_entity.pdbx_description
1 polymer ?
#
loop_
_entity_poly.entity_id
_entity_poly.type
_entity_poly.pdbx_seq_one_letter_code
_entity_poly.pdbx_strand_id
1 'polypeptide(L)'
;MEHTITAPGPFAEIEEQVIQVLEQQGFVVRRTFSLHSAAGRDAHPLEKPGFSVLMLYAAEATCPPLGLITLYEREDQIVIQTASATQPPPVSDAEAKLVAALMMGGLKLCSCGGRPCRTATLERLEREEDV
;
A
#
# COMPACT_ATOMS: atom_id res chain seq x y z
N MET A 1 6.85 1.46 8.52
CA MET A 1 6.31 2.83 8.40
C MET A 1 4.92 2.80 7.75
N GLU A 2 4.10 3.86 7.81
CA GLU A 2 2.84 3.97 7.05
C GLU A 2 3.01 4.87 5.81
N HIS A 3 2.52 4.42 4.67
CA HIS A 3 2.44 5.17 3.41
C HIS A 3 1.04 5.07 2.84
N THR A 4 0.49 6.17 2.33
CA THR A 4 -0.78 6.14 1.61
C THR A 4 -0.55 5.92 0.13
N ILE A 5 -1.29 4.99 -0.49
CA ILE A 5 -1.35 4.83 -1.94
C ILE A 5 -2.43 5.77 -2.48
N THR A 6 -2.04 6.59 -3.45
CA THR A 6 -3.00 7.33 -4.27
C THR A 6 -3.16 6.61 -5.60
N ALA A 7 -4.09 5.64 -5.64
CA ALA A 7 -4.43 4.92 -6.86
C ALA A 7 -5.96 4.86 -7.00
N PRO A 8 -6.51 5.18 -8.18
CA PRO A 8 -7.92 4.98 -8.45
C PRO A 8 -8.21 3.49 -8.65
N GLY A 9 -9.23 2.96 -7.97
CA GLY A 9 -9.68 1.58 -8.18
C GLY A 9 -10.15 0.90 -6.88
N PRO A 10 -10.83 -0.24 -6.98
CA PRO A 10 -11.21 -1.04 -5.82
C PRO A 10 -9.97 -1.66 -5.15
N PHE A 11 -10.05 -1.91 -3.84
CA PHE A 11 -8.96 -2.49 -3.05
C PHE A 11 -8.35 -3.76 -3.66
N ALA A 12 -9.17 -4.65 -4.22
CA ALA A 12 -8.70 -5.89 -4.83
C ALA A 12 -7.76 -5.65 -6.03
N GLU A 13 -8.05 -4.64 -6.86
CA GLU A 13 -7.19 -4.28 -7.99
C GLU A 13 -5.87 -3.68 -7.52
N ILE A 14 -5.91 -2.84 -6.48
CA ILE A 14 -4.73 -2.21 -5.92
C ILE A 14 -3.84 -3.23 -5.18
N GLU A 15 -4.45 -4.17 -4.45
CA GLU A 15 -3.71 -5.29 -3.84
C GLU A 15 -2.98 -6.10 -4.90
N GLU A 16 -3.66 -6.47 -5.99
CA GLU A 16 -3.07 -7.23 -7.08
C GLU A 16 -1.95 -6.46 -7.78
N GLN A 17 -2.13 -5.15 -8.00
CA GLN A 17 -1.07 -4.29 -8.53
C GLN A 17 0.15 -4.25 -7.62
N VAL A 18 -0.04 -4.15 -6.30
CA VAL A 18 1.06 -4.18 -5.32
C VAL A 18 1.83 -5.50 -5.40
N ILE A 19 1.13 -6.63 -5.46
CA ILE A 19 1.74 -7.96 -5.58
C ILE A 19 2.57 -8.04 -6.86
N GLN A 20 1.98 -7.69 -8.01
CA GLN A 20 2.66 -7.76 -9.31
C GLN A 20 3.92 -6.90 -9.36
N VAL A 21 3.85 -5.67 -8.84
CA VAL A 21 5.01 -4.76 -8.79
C VAL A 21 6.13 -5.36 -7.95
N LEU A 22 5.81 -5.94 -6.78
CA LEU A 22 6.81 -6.55 -5.91
C LEU A 22 7.44 -7.79 -6.56
N GLU A 23 6.65 -8.61 -7.24
CA GLU A 23 7.16 -9.78 -7.98
C GLU A 23 8.09 -9.38 -9.13
N GLN A 24 7.74 -8.33 -9.88
CA GLN A 24 8.61 -7.77 -10.94
C GLN A 24 9.95 -7.25 -10.41
N GLN A 25 10.00 -6.87 -9.13
CA GLN A 25 11.22 -6.41 -8.45
C GLN A 25 12.01 -7.56 -7.80
N GLY A 26 11.62 -8.81 -8.05
CA GLY A 26 12.33 -10.01 -7.60
C GLY A 26 11.96 -10.47 -6.19
N PHE A 27 10.88 -9.95 -5.61
CA PHE A 27 10.32 -10.48 -4.37
C PHE A 27 9.40 -11.66 -4.65
N VAL A 28 9.42 -12.66 -3.77
CA VAL A 28 8.36 -13.68 -3.73
C VAL A 28 7.33 -13.21 -2.71
N VAL A 29 6.10 -12.98 -3.16
CA VAL A 29 5.02 -12.47 -2.33
C VAL A 29 4.08 -13.62 -1.96
N ARG A 30 3.75 -13.77 -0.68
CA ARG A 30 2.73 -14.71 -0.22
C ARG A 30 1.62 -13.97 0.50
N ARG A 31 0.41 -14.01 -0.06
CA ARG A 31 -0.82 -13.53 0.58
C ARG A 31 -1.15 -14.45 1.76
N THR A 32 -1.13 -13.94 2.99
CA THR A 32 -1.44 -14.73 4.19
C THR A 32 -2.88 -14.56 4.62
N PHE A 33 -3.40 -13.36 4.49
CA PHE A 33 -4.78 -13.02 4.79
C PHE A 33 -5.22 -11.93 3.85
N SER A 34 -6.42 -12.04 3.30
CA SER A 34 -7.03 -10.95 2.53
C SER A 34 -8.54 -10.97 2.72
N LEU A 35 -9.08 -9.79 2.98
CA LEU A 35 -10.49 -9.48 3.11
C LEU A 35 -10.77 -8.39 2.08
N HIS A 36 -11.39 -8.77 0.97
CA HIS A 36 -11.89 -7.80 0.01
C HIS A 36 -13.28 -7.36 0.43
N SER A 37 -13.54 -6.05 0.44
CA SER A 37 -14.89 -5.52 0.58
C SER A 37 -15.73 -6.08 -0.56
N ALA A 38 -16.70 -6.94 -0.24
CA ALA A 38 -17.68 -7.41 -1.19
C ALA A 38 -18.73 -6.30 -1.33
N ALA A 39 -18.80 -5.66 -2.50
CA ALA A 39 -19.96 -4.86 -2.87
C ALA A 39 -21.15 -5.83 -3.04
N GLY A 40 -21.82 -6.15 -1.93
CA GLY A 40 -23.05 -6.94 -1.94
C GLY A 40 -24.11 -6.20 -2.73
N ARG A 41 -24.65 -6.84 -3.77
CA ARG A 41 -25.62 -6.22 -4.69
C ARG A 41 -26.93 -5.80 -4.01
N ASP A 42 -27.31 -6.41 -2.87
CA ASP A 42 -28.58 -6.17 -2.17
C ASP A 42 -28.55 -6.44 -0.65
N ALA A 43 -27.39 -6.56 -0.03
CA ALA A 43 -27.28 -6.72 1.42
C ALA A 43 -26.34 -5.63 1.92
N HIS A 44 -26.75 -4.93 2.98
CA HIS A 44 -26.02 -3.83 3.60
C HIS A 44 -24.52 -4.02 3.41
N PRO A 45 -23.82 -3.07 2.76
CA PRO A 45 -22.40 -3.22 2.50
C PRO A 45 -21.79 -3.57 3.86
N LEU A 46 -21.05 -4.68 3.91
CA LEU A 46 -20.19 -4.88 5.06
C LEU A 46 -19.38 -3.59 5.12
N GLU A 47 -19.60 -2.77 6.14
CA GLU A 47 -18.86 -1.53 6.44
C GLU A 47 -17.41 -1.86 6.82
N LYS A 48 -16.86 -2.91 6.23
CA LYS A 48 -15.57 -3.48 6.55
C LYS A 48 -14.60 -3.02 5.47
N PRO A 49 -13.60 -2.21 5.83
CA PRO A 49 -12.58 -1.80 4.90
C PRO A 49 -11.83 -3.03 4.36
N GLY A 50 -11.43 -2.96 3.10
CA GLY A 50 -10.48 -3.89 2.50
C GLY A 50 -9.23 -3.99 3.37
N PHE A 51 -8.73 -5.21 3.57
CA PHE A 51 -7.57 -5.47 4.42
C PHE A 51 -6.81 -6.67 3.89
N SER A 52 -5.48 -6.59 3.80
CA SER A 52 -4.63 -7.68 3.36
C SER A 52 -3.29 -7.65 4.09
N VAL A 53 -2.73 -8.85 4.31
CA VAL A 53 -1.39 -9.05 4.82
C VAL A 53 -0.62 -9.91 3.81
N LEU A 54 0.53 -9.39 3.40
CA LEU A 54 1.45 -10.03 2.47
C LEU A 54 2.78 -10.30 3.18
N MET A 55 3.30 -11.51 3.07
CA MET A 55 4.67 -11.85 3.45
C MET A 55 5.60 -11.73 2.25
N LEU A 56 6.76 -11.14 2.47
CA LEU A 56 7.79 -10.98 1.46
C LEU A 56 8.95 -11.93 1.71
N TYR A 57 9.46 -12.51 0.63
CA TYR A 57 10.61 -13.39 0.64
C TYR A 57 11.60 -12.96 -0.45
N ALA A 58 12.87 -13.29 -0.26
CA ALA A 58 13.85 -13.22 -1.34
C ALA A 58 13.59 -14.35 -2.34
N ALA A 59 13.89 -14.14 -3.63
CA ALA A 59 13.69 -15.14 -4.68
C ALA A 59 14.28 -16.53 -4.37
N GLU A 60 15.41 -16.58 -3.65
CA GLU A 60 16.14 -17.81 -3.34
C GLU A 60 15.90 -18.36 -1.91
N ALA A 61 15.16 -17.64 -1.05
CA ALA A 61 14.98 -18.01 0.35
C ALA A 61 13.50 -18.22 0.70
N THR A 62 13.18 -19.36 1.31
CA THR A 62 11.82 -19.67 1.80
C THR A 62 11.59 -19.28 3.25
N CYS A 63 12.66 -19.04 4.04
CA CYS A 63 12.61 -18.58 5.43
C CYS A 63 13.95 -17.94 5.85
N PRO A 64 13.92 -16.95 6.78
CA PRO A 64 12.73 -16.24 7.26
C PRO A 64 12.21 -15.21 6.23
N PRO A 65 10.93 -14.77 6.33
CA PRO A 65 10.42 -13.68 5.50
C PRO A 65 11.25 -12.41 5.73
N LEU A 66 11.47 -11.64 4.65
CA LEU A 66 12.15 -10.35 4.70
C LEU A 66 11.31 -9.29 5.41
N GLY A 67 9.99 -9.38 5.27
CA GLY A 67 9.08 -8.41 5.84
C GLY A 67 7.61 -8.77 5.65
N LEU A 68 6.78 -7.96 6.29
CA LEU A 68 5.33 -7.98 6.23
C LEU A 68 4.86 -6.65 5.63
N ILE A 69 3.92 -6.75 4.69
CA ILE A 69 3.16 -5.61 4.17
C ILE A 69 1.71 -5.80 4.61
N THR A 70 1.16 -4.79 5.28
CA THR A 70 -0.27 -4.69 5.54
C THR A 70 -0.85 -3.63 4.60
N LEU A 71 -1.90 -3.99 3.88
CA LEU A 71 -2.71 -3.09 3.06
C LEU A 71 -4.07 -2.94 3.72
N TYR A 72 -4.56 -1.72 3.92
CA TYR A 72 -5.92 -1.53 4.45
C TYR A 72 -6.57 -0.25 3.98
N GLU A 73 -7.90 -0.25 3.86
CA GLU A 73 -8.68 0.95 3.56
C GLU A 73 -8.89 1.79 4.83
N ARG A 74 -8.65 3.10 4.73
CA ARG A 74 -8.90 4.12 5.76
C ARG A 74 -9.41 5.38 5.07
N GLU A 75 -10.63 5.82 5.39
CA GLU A 75 -11.22 7.08 4.89
C GLU A 75 -11.07 7.27 3.37
N ASP A 76 -11.51 6.26 2.58
CA ASP A 76 -11.39 6.21 1.11
C ASP A 76 -9.96 6.19 0.55
N GLN A 77 -8.96 5.90 1.39
CA GLN A 77 -7.57 5.74 0.99
C GLN A 77 -7.07 4.34 1.29
N ILE A 78 -6.14 3.84 0.47
CA ILE A 78 -5.43 2.60 0.79
C ILE A 78 -4.11 2.94 1.46
N VAL A 79 -3.89 2.36 2.63
CA VAL A 79 -2.68 2.53 3.42
C VAL A 79 -1.85 1.26 3.31
N ILE A 80 -0.56 1.44 3.05
CA ILE A 80 0.47 0.43 3.18
C ILE A 80 1.21 0.65 4.50
N GLN A 81 1.26 -0.38 5.32
CA GLN A 81 2.14 -0.44 6.46
C GLN A 81 3.18 -1.53 6.26
N THR A 82 4.45 -1.21 6.54
CA THR A 82 5.57 -2.14 6.43
C THR A 82 6.14 -2.47 7.81
N ALA A 83 6.47 -3.75 8.02
CA ALA A 83 7.13 -4.23 9.23
C ALA A 83 8.21 -5.28 8.89
N SER A 84 9.34 -5.24 9.60
CA SER A 84 10.38 -6.29 9.48
C SER A 84 9.95 -7.53 10.25
N ALA A 85 10.12 -8.72 9.64
CA ALA A 85 9.70 -9.99 10.26
C ALA A 85 10.78 -10.64 11.12
N THR A 86 12.06 -10.27 10.98
CA THR A 86 13.17 -10.88 11.74
C THR A 86 14.27 -9.86 12.10
N GLN A 87 14.14 -9.19 13.26
CA GLN A 87 15.17 -8.38 13.98
C GLN A 87 15.75 -7.11 13.28
N PRO A 88 16.31 -6.11 14.02
CA PRO A 88 16.91 -4.87 13.47
C PRO A 88 18.45 -4.97 13.29
N PRO A 89 19.20 -4.09 12.56
CA PRO A 89 18.89 -2.91 11.72
C PRO A 89 19.57 -2.90 10.28
N PRO A 90 19.39 -1.85 9.44
CA PRO A 90 18.44 -0.76 9.54
C PRO A 90 17.18 -1.11 8.75
N VAL A 91 16.04 -1.02 9.44
CA VAL A 91 14.70 -1.11 8.88
C VAL A 91 14.54 -0.14 7.69
N SER A 92 15.35 0.93 7.62
CA SER A 92 15.34 1.90 6.53
C SER A 92 15.68 1.31 5.17
N ASP A 93 16.59 0.34 5.05
CA ASP A 93 17.08 -0.07 3.72
C ASP A 93 16.13 -1.05 3.04
N ALA A 94 15.58 -2.00 3.80
CA ALA A 94 14.56 -2.91 3.28
C ALA A 94 13.24 -2.17 3.02
N GLU A 95 12.87 -1.26 3.92
CA GLU A 95 11.69 -0.40 3.74
C GLU A 95 11.85 0.56 2.56
N ALA A 96 13.00 1.23 2.44
CA ALA A 96 13.26 2.12 1.30
C ALA A 96 13.30 1.35 -0.02
N LYS A 97 13.88 0.15 -0.05
CA LYS A 97 13.84 -0.72 -1.24
C LYS A 97 12.41 -1.10 -1.61
N LEU A 98 11.58 -1.39 -0.63
CA LEU A 98 10.17 -1.69 -0.86
C LEU A 98 9.39 -0.49 -1.40
N VAL A 99 9.53 0.66 -0.74
CA VAL A 99 8.88 1.91 -1.15
C VAL A 99 9.36 2.30 -2.54
N ALA A 100 10.66 2.20 -2.83
CA ALA A 100 11.23 2.44 -4.15
C ALA A 100 10.68 1.46 -5.19
N ALA A 101 10.60 0.17 -4.88
CA ALA A 101 10.01 -0.85 -5.75
C ALA A 101 8.56 -0.50 -6.13
N LEU A 102 7.75 -0.11 -5.15
CA LEU A 102 6.36 0.29 -5.37
C LEU A 102 6.26 1.56 -6.22
N MET A 103 7.08 2.57 -5.95
CA MET A 103 7.12 3.81 -6.73
C MET A 103 7.59 3.58 -8.17
N MET A 104 8.63 2.76 -8.38
CA MET A 104 9.11 2.39 -9.71
C MET A 104 8.08 1.59 -10.51
N GLY A 105 7.23 0.81 -9.83
CA GLY A 105 6.09 0.12 -10.43
C GLY A 105 4.88 1.03 -10.74
N GLY A 106 5.00 2.34 -10.56
CA GLY A 106 3.98 3.32 -10.91
C GLY A 106 2.97 3.64 -9.79
N LEU A 107 3.13 3.07 -8.59
CA LEU A 107 2.29 3.42 -7.45
C LEU A 107 2.72 4.76 -6.85
N LYS A 108 1.79 5.72 -6.77
CA LYS A 108 2.03 7.01 -6.12
C LYS A 108 1.88 6.86 -4.61
N LEU A 109 3.01 6.84 -3.91
CA LEU A 109 3.06 6.78 -2.45
C LEU A 109 3.22 8.18 -1.86
N CYS A 110 2.45 8.46 -0.81
CA CYS A 110 2.62 9.65 0.02
C CYS A 110 3.02 9.24 1.45
N SER A 111 4.17 9.72 1.89
CA SER A 111 4.66 9.47 3.26
C SER A 111 4.06 10.51 4.19
N CYS A 112 3.12 10.07 5.02
CA CYS A 112 2.43 10.93 5.95
C CYS A 112 2.80 10.55 7.38
N GLY A 113 3.65 11.38 8.02
CA GLY A 113 4.07 11.22 9.41
C GLY A 113 2.93 11.45 10.42
N GLY A 114 1.83 10.68 10.30
CA GLY A 114 0.67 10.75 11.18
C GLY A 114 -0.35 11.86 10.86
N ARG A 115 -0.30 12.48 9.67
CA ARG A 115 -1.31 13.44 9.21
C ARG A 115 -1.90 12.98 7.88
N PRO A 116 -3.22 13.12 7.62
CA PRO A 116 -3.78 12.73 6.33
C PRO A 116 -3.03 13.44 5.21
N CYS A 117 -2.60 12.68 4.22
CA CYS A 117 -2.04 13.23 2.99
C CYS A 117 -3.19 13.94 2.30
N ARG A 118 -3.36 15.23 2.60
CA ARG A 118 -4.23 16.09 1.81
C ARG A 118 -3.61 16.10 0.43
N THR A 119 -4.17 15.32 -0.48
CA THR A 119 -4.20 15.67 -1.89
C THR A 119 -4.61 17.14 -1.91
N ALA A 120 -3.66 18.02 -2.21
CA ALA A 120 -4.00 19.38 -2.56
C ALA A 120 -4.81 19.25 -3.84
N THR A 121 -6.14 19.23 -3.70
CA THR A 121 -7.04 19.35 -4.83
C THR A 121 -6.60 20.61 -5.56
N LEU A 122 -6.20 20.41 -6.81
CA LEU A 122 -5.67 21.39 -7.74
C LEU A 122 -6.81 22.30 -8.22
N GLU A 123 -7.53 22.92 -7.26
CA GLU A 123 -8.68 23.81 -7.49
C GLU A 123 -8.50 25.18 -6.82
N ARG A 124 -7.33 25.45 -6.21
CA ARG A 124 -7.10 26.70 -5.47
C ARG A 124 -6.08 27.66 -6.08
N LEU A 125 -5.74 27.46 -7.35
CA LEU A 125 -4.83 28.31 -8.11
C LEU A 125 -5.50 29.10 -9.24
N GLU A 126 -6.83 29.14 -9.32
CA GLU A 126 -7.57 29.95 -10.32
C GLU A 126 -8.28 31.17 -9.72
N ARG A 127 -7.79 31.74 -8.60
CA ARG A 127 -8.44 32.91 -7.96
C ARG A 127 -7.50 34.03 -7.48
N GLU A 128 -6.31 34.13 -8.04
CA GLU A 128 -5.43 35.31 -7.87
C GLU A 128 -4.78 35.73 -9.20
N GLU A 129 -5.60 35.99 -10.22
CA GLU A 129 -5.24 36.84 -11.37
C GLU A 129 -6.49 37.62 -11.78
N ASP A 130 -6.99 38.50 -10.91
CA ASP A 130 -7.94 39.58 -11.25
C ASP A 130 -8.08 40.55 -10.06
N VAL A 131 -7.00 41.29 -9.75
CA VAL A 131 -7.04 42.65 -9.13
C VAL A 131 -5.84 43.44 -9.63
#